data_AF-A0A7S1CEX9-F1
#
_entry.id   AF-A0A7S1CEX9-F1
#
_cell.length_a   1.000
_cell.length_b   1.000
_cell.length_c   1.000
_cell.angle_alpha   90.00
_cell.angle_beta   90.00
_cell.angle_gamma   90.00
#
_symmetry.space_group_name_H-M   'P 1'
#
loop_
_entity.id
_entity.type
_entity.pdbx_description
1 polymer ?
#
loop_
_entity_poly.entity_id
_entity_poly.type
_entity_poly.pdbx_seq_one_letter_code
_entity_poly.pdbx_strand_id
1 'polypeptide(L)'
;GAGNADSGGDGDAATVAAGAAALRRVLVAACAQDDYFVVASYSRAGLNQTGDGHFSPLAAYDAATDSVLILDVARFKYPPHWVALPLLFAAMTRVDNDTGRSRGWMVLARAGSAAAAAIQHSEGGEGGGGG
;
A
#
# COMPACT_ATOMS: atom_id res chain seq x y z
N GLY A 1 21.35 0.58 25.45
CA GLY A 1 20.19 0.13 26.24
C GLY A 1 19.05 -0.17 25.28
N ALA A 2 18.50 -1.39 25.39
CA ALA A 2 17.29 -1.91 24.74
C ALA A 2 17.21 -1.77 23.21
N GLY A 3 17.63 -2.82 22.50
CA GLY A 3 17.10 -3.09 21.16
C GLY A 3 15.61 -3.38 21.28
N ASN A 4 14.80 -2.57 20.61
CA ASN A 4 13.38 -2.84 20.45
C ASN A 4 13.25 -4.03 19.51
N ALA A 5 12.85 -5.18 20.05
CA ALA A 5 12.54 -6.35 19.27
C ALA A 5 11.35 -6.01 18.37
N ASP A 6 11.57 -6.08 17.07
CA ASP A 6 10.57 -5.97 16.04
C ASP A 6 9.53 -7.08 16.23
N SER A 7 8.44 -6.78 16.94
CA SER A 7 7.24 -7.61 16.96
C SER A 7 6.31 -7.22 15.80
N GLY A 8 6.88 -6.80 14.67
CA GLY A 8 6.15 -6.55 13.44
C GLY A 8 5.64 -7.87 12.90
N GLY A 9 4.35 -8.14 13.14
CA GLY A 9 3.68 -9.30 12.59
C GLY A 9 3.87 -9.34 11.07
N ASP A 10 4.67 -10.30 10.61
CA ASP A 10 4.58 -10.79 9.26
C ASP A 10 3.15 -11.32 9.12
N GLY A 11 2.26 -10.52 8.51
CA GLY A 11 0.93 -11.00 8.17
C GLY A 11 1.09 -12.35 7.46
N ASP A 12 0.25 -13.32 7.79
CA ASP A 12 0.41 -14.67 7.22
C ASP A 12 0.53 -14.56 5.69
N ALA A 13 1.39 -15.39 5.09
CA ALA A 13 1.73 -15.33 3.67
C ALA A 13 0.48 -15.34 2.76
N ALA A 14 -0.59 -16.02 3.15
CA ALA A 14 -1.86 -16.01 2.42
C ALA A 14 -2.55 -14.65 2.48
N THR A 15 -2.58 -14.00 3.65
CA THR A 15 -3.09 -12.64 3.82
C THR A 15 -2.30 -11.63 2.97
N VAL A 16 -0.97 -11.71 2.99
CA VAL A 16 -0.11 -10.85 2.17
C VAL A 16 -0.36 -11.09 0.68
N ALA A 17 -0.46 -12.35 0.24
CA ALA A 17 -0.72 -12.67 -1.14
C ALA A 17 -2.10 -12.16 -1.61
N ALA A 18 -3.15 -12.35 -0.81
CA ALA A 18 -4.49 -11.89 -1.13
C ALA A 18 -4.56 -10.36 -1.23
N GLY A 19 -3.92 -9.66 -0.29
CA GLY A 19 -3.86 -8.21 -0.27
C GLY A 19 -3.01 -7.62 -1.41
N ALA A 20 -1.86 -8.23 -1.70
CA ALA A 20 -1.04 -7.87 -2.86
C ALA A 20 -1.80 -8.10 -4.18
N ALA A 21 -2.59 -9.17 -4.29
CA ALA A 21 -3.43 -9.41 -5.45
C ALA A 21 -4.54 -8.34 -5.60
N ALA A 22 -5.12 -7.87 -4.50
CA ALA A 22 -6.09 -6.78 -4.52
C ALA A 22 -5.45 -5.46 -4.99
N LEU A 23 -4.31 -5.09 -4.41
CA LEU A 23 -3.55 -3.91 -4.81
C LEU A 23 -3.10 -4.00 -6.29
N ARG A 24 -2.69 -5.18 -6.76
CA ARG A 24 -2.33 -5.42 -8.16
C ARG A 24 -3.45 -5.04 -9.12
N ARG A 25 -4.68 -5.49 -8.84
CA ARG A 25 -5.84 -5.19 -9.71
C ARG A 25 -6.06 -3.69 -9.85
N VAL A 26 -5.89 -2.96 -8.76
CA VAL A 26 -6.02 -1.49 -8.75
C VAL A 26 -4.88 -0.85 -9.54
N LEU A 27 -3.64 -1.25 -9.32
CA LEU A 27 -2.49 -0.68 -10.03
C LEU A 27 -2.55 -0.95 -11.54
N VAL A 28 -2.94 -2.17 -11.95
CA VAL A 28 -3.13 -2.51 -13.36
C VAL A 28 -4.23 -1.66 -13.99
N ALA A 29 -5.35 -1.46 -13.30
CA ALA A 29 -6.42 -0.59 -13.78
C ALA A 29 -5.95 0.88 -13.87
N ALA A 30 -5.11 1.34 -12.93
CA ALA A 30 -4.58 2.70 -12.90
C ALA A 30 -3.63 2.97 -14.07
N CYS A 31 -2.94 1.95 -14.60
CA CYS A 31 -2.13 2.10 -15.80
C CYS A 31 -2.95 2.32 -17.08
N ALA A 32 -4.26 2.05 -17.06
CA ALA A 32 -5.16 2.21 -18.20
C ALA A 32 -6.13 3.41 -18.08
N GLN A 33 -6.11 4.12 -16.95
CA GLN A 33 -7.04 5.18 -16.60
C GLN A 33 -6.27 6.40 -16.09
N ASP A 34 -6.78 7.61 -16.34
CA ASP A 34 -6.15 8.87 -15.94
C ASP A 34 -6.96 9.65 -14.89
N ASP A 35 -8.01 9.04 -14.31
CA ASP A 35 -8.94 9.70 -13.41
C ASP A 35 -8.73 9.39 -11.91
N TYR A 36 -7.70 8.60 -11.57
CA TYR A 36 -7.27 8.38 -10.18
C TYR A 36 -5.77 8.11 -10.00
N PHE A 37 -5.31 8.28 -8.77
CA PHE A 37 -3.96 7.96 -8.30
C PHE A 37 -4.00 7.01 -7.12
N VAL A 38 -2.96 6.20 -6.96
CA VAL A 38 -2.77 5.33 -5.79
C VAL A 38 -1.63 5.87 -4.93
N VAL A 39 -1.89 6.03 -3.63
CA VAL A 39 -0.86 6.43 -2.65
C VAL A 39 -0.72 5.31 -1.61
N ALA A 40 0.53 4.90 -1.38
CA ALA A 40 0.87 3.94 -0.36
C ALA A 40 1.20 4.64 0.97
N SER A 41 0.82 4.01 2.08
CA SER A 41 1.34 4.22 3.42
C SER A 41 2.05 2.95 3.86
N TYR A 42 3.36 3.02 4.09
CA TYR A 42 4.18 1.84 4.37
C TYR A 42 5.26 2.11 5.40
N SER A 43 5.75 1.05 6.04
CA SER A 43 6.92 1.08 6.89
C SER A 43 8.20 0.94 6.06
N ARG A 44 9.08 1.94 6.14
CA ARG A 44 10.42 1.91 5.54
C ARG A 44 11.28 0.78 6.10
N ALA A 45 11.12 0.46 7.39
CA ALA A 45 11.81 -0.68 7.99
C ALA A 45 11.46 -1.99 7.26
N GLY A 46 10.21 -2.17 6.85
CA GLY A 46 9.77 -3.31 6.04
C GLY A 46 10.41 -3.39 4.64
N LEU A 47 10.97 -2.28 4.15
CA LEU A 47 11.74 -2.20 2.90
C LEU A 47 13.25 -2.09 3.13
N ASN A 48 13.71 -2.32 4.36
CA ASN A 48 15.11 -2.16 4.77
C ASN A 48 15.66 -0.75 4.50
N GLN A 49 14.80 0.25 4.63
CA GLN A 49 15.11 1.68 4.51
C GLN A 49 15.13 2.33 5.89
N THR A 50 15.99 3.33 6.08
CA THR A 50 16.03 4.09 7.34
C THR A 50 14.73 4.85 7.62
N GLY A 51 14.23 4.78 8.85
CA GLY A 51 12.97 5.39 9.29
C GLY A 51 11.83 4.36 9.33
N ASP A 52 10.62 4.81 9.65
CA ASP A 52 9.44 3.94 9.70
C ASP A 52 8.34 4.44 8.75
N GLY A 53 7.30 5.13 9.25
CA GLY A 53 6.17 5.55 8.42
C GLY A 53 6.57 6.45 7.24
N HIS A 54 6.07 6.12 6.05
CA HIS A 54 6.21 6.96 4.86
C HIS A 54 4.98 6.86 3.94
N PHE A 55 4.72 7.94 3.21
CA PHE A 55 3.67 8.00 2.18
C PHE A 55 4.28 8.38 0.83
N SER A 56 3.89 7.72 -0.24
CA SER A 56 4.31 8.07 -1.60
C SER A 56 3.33 7.57 -2.66
N PRO A 57 3.21 8.27 -3.80
CA PRO A 57 2.47 7.77 -4.96
C PRO A 57 3.08 6.50 -5.54
N LEU A 58 2.22 5.61 -6.02
CA LEU A 58 2.58 4.45 -6.84
C LEU A 58 2.31 4.81 -8.29
N ALA A 59 3.36 4.93 -9.11
CA ALA A 59 3.26 5.56 -10.43
C ALA A 59 3.30 4.61 -11.62
N ALA A 60 3.76 3.38 -11.43
CA ALA A 60 3.79 2.38 -12.49
C ALA A 60 3.75 0.98 -11.88
N TYR A 61 3.23 0.03 -12.65
CA TYR A 61 3.28 -1.39 -12.35
C TYR A 61 3.95 -2.13 -13.52
N ASP A 62 4.93 -2.94 -13.20
CA ASP A 62 5.58 -3.84 -14.15
C ASP A 62 5.07 -5.27 -13.95
N ALA A 63 4.41 -5.80 -14.97
CA ALA A 63 3.80 -7.13 -14.92
C ALA A 63 4.82 -8.27 -14.98
N ALA A 64 5.99 -8.05 -15.59
CA ALA A 64 6.99 -9.08 -15.79
C ALA A 64 7.74 -9.40 -14.49
N THR A 65 8.06 -8.39 -13.69
CA THR A 65 8.77 -8.53 -12.41
C THR A 65 7.85 -8.41 -11.20
N ASP A 66 6.54 -8.25 -11.40
CA ASP A 66 5.57 -8.00 -10.34
C ASP A 66 6.02 -6.89 -9.38
N SER A 67 6.40 -5.76 -9.97
CA SER A 67 6.99 -4.64 -9.24
C SER A 67 6.21 -3.36 -9.44
N VAL A 68 6.28 -2.49 -8.45
CA VAL A 68 5.63 -1.18 -8.47
C VAL A 68 6.68 -0.09 -8.30
N LEU A 69 6.53 1.00 -9.06
CA LEU A 69 7.37 2.18 -8.95
C LEU A 69 6.82 3.08 -7.85
N ILE A 70 7.59 3.24 -6.78
CA ILE A 70 7.32 4.22 -5.72
C ILE A 70 7.98 5.54 -6.12
N LEU A 71 7.19 6.61 -6.28
CA LEU A 71 7.73 7.96 -6.44
C LEU A 71 8.02 8.57 -5.06
N ASP A 72 9.15 8.17 -4.46
CA ASP A 72 9.53 8.60 -3.11
C ASP A 72 9.61 10.14 -3.01
N VAL A 73 8.74 10.72 -2.18
CA VAL A 73 8.64 12.17 -2.02
C VAL A 73 9.77 12.74 -1.16
N ALA A 74 10.46 11.92 -0.38
CA ALA A 74 11.66 12.31 0.37
C ALA A 74 12.91 12.18 -0.51
N ARG A 75 12.94 12.94 -1.61
CA ARG A 75 14.01 12.92 -2.63
C ARG A 75 15.43 13.13 -2.10
N PHE A 76 15.58 13.70 -0.91
CA PHE A 76 16.87 13.88 -0.25
C PHE A 76 17.45 12.56 0.29
N LYS A 77 16.63 11.50 0.34
CA LYS A 77 16.96 10.21 0.95
C LYS A 77 16.96 9.07 -0.05
N TYR A 78 15.90 8.95 -0.84
CA TYR A 78 15.77 7.89 -1.84
C TYR A 78 15.23 8.47 -3.16
N PRO A 79 15.76 8.03 -4.31
CA PRO A 79 15.14 8.30 -5.60
C PRO A 79 13.85 7.48 -5.77
N PRO A 80 13.05 7.75 -6.81
CA PRO A 80 12.04 6.80 -7.28
C PRO A 80 12.65 5.41 -7.48
N HIS A 81 11.99 4.37 -6.97
CA HIS A 81 12.53 3.03 -6.96
C HIS A 81 11.44 1.96 -7.12
N TRP A 82 11.84 0.82 -7.67
CA TRP A 82 10.97 -0.33 -7.86
C TRP A 82 10.99 -1.24 -6.64
N VAL A 83 9.81 -1.73 -6.24
CA VAL A 83 9.65 -2.68 -5.14
C VAL A 83 8.76 -3.82 -5.60
N ALA A 84 9.11 -5.06 -5.23
CA ALA A 84 8.25 -6.21 -5.47
C ALA A 84 6.91 -6.01 -4.74
N LEU A 85 5.80 -6.22 -5.43
CA LEU A 85 4.48 -5.90 -4.91
C LEU A 85 4.12 -6.64 -3.59
N PRO A 86 4.45 -7.94 -3.42
CA PRO A 86 4.23 -8.63 -2.14
C PRO A 86 5.04 -8.03 -0.99
N LEU A 87 6.28 -7.59 -1.26
CA LEU A 87 7.15 -6.96 -0.27
C LEU A 87 6.60 -5.59 0.15
N LEU A 88 6.13 -4.79 -0.81
CA LEU A 88 5.46 -3.52 -0.49
C LEU A 88 4.20 -3.75 0.37
N PHE A 89 3.38 -4.74 0.01
CA PHE A 89 2.17 -5.02 0.77
C PHE A 89 2.47 -5.49 2.20
N ALA A 90 3.49 -6.34 2.39
CA ALA A 90 3.96 -6.70 3.73
C ALA A 90 4.45 -5.48 4.53
N ALA A 91 5.14 -4.54 3.89
CA ALA A 91 5.53 -3.28 4.52
C ALA A 91 4.33 -2.39 4.91
N MET A 92 3.18 -2.52 4.24
CA MET A 92 1.92 -1.86 4.59
C MET A 92 1.22 -2.52 5.78
N THR A 93 1.36 -3.85 5.97
CA THR A 93 0.66 -4.56 7.05
C THR A 93 1.29 -4.37 8.42
N ARG A 94 2.53 -3.85 8.48
CA ARG A 94 3.21 -3.53 9.73
C ARG A 94 2.43 -2.47 10.52
N VAL A 95 2.22 -2.73 11.80
CA VAL A 95 1.49 -1.84 12.72
C VAL A 95 2.17 -0.48 12.76
N ASP A 96 1.36 0.57 12.64
CA ASP A 96 1.75 1.95 12.87
C ASP A 96 1.57 2.29 14.35
N ASN A 97 2.66 2.66 15.02
CA ASN A 97 2.67 2.88 16.47
C ASN A 97 1.82 4.08 16.89
N ASP A 98 1.64 5.06 16.00
CA ASP A 98 0.87 6.26 16.30
C ASP A 98 -0.65 5.97 16.29
N THR A 99 -1.09 4.99 15.51
CA THR A 99 -2.51 4.66 15.32
C THR A 99 -2.93 3.31 15.91
N GLY A 100 -1.97 2.43 16.22
CA GLY A 100 -2.22 1.04 16.63
C GLY A 100 -2.85 0.17 15.54
N ARG A 101 -2.86 0.63 14.29
CA ARG A 101 -3.49 -0.05 13.14
C ARG A 101 -2.45 -0.37 12.07
N SER A 102 -2.77 -1.29 11.16
CA SER A 102 -1.96 -1.46 9.95
C SER A 102 -1.98 -0.20 9.10
N ARG A 103 -0.95 -0.02 8.27
CA ARG A 103 -0.95 0.96 7.20
C ARG A 103 -1.74 0.41 6.00
N GLY A 104 -1.44 0.86 4.78
CA GLY A 104 -2.23 0.44 3.61
C GLY A 104 -2.01 1.32 2.39
N TRP A 105 -3.05 1.48 1.59
CA TRP A 105 -3.04 2.32 0.40
C TRP A 105 -4.40 3.01 0.25
N MET A 106 -4.42 4.09 -0.53
CA MET A 106 -5.62 4.88 -0.80
C MET A 106 -5.71 5.19 -2.30
N VAL A 107 -6.94 5.27 -2.80
CA VAL A 107 -7.22 5.80 -4.13
C VAL A 107 -7.67 7.26 -4.01
N LEU A 108 -7.02 8.15 -4.75
CA LEU A 108 -7.43 9.54 -4.89
C LEU A 108 -8.01 9.73 -6.28
N ALA A 109 -9.28 10.09 -6.35
CA ALA A 109 -9.97 10.37 -7.61
C ALA A 109 -10.62 11.75 -7.55
N ARG A 110 -10.79 12.39 -8.71
CA ARG A 110 -11.56 13.64 -8.79
C ARG A 110 -13.01 13.36 -8.40
N ALA A 111 -13.61 14.18 -7.55
CA ALA A 111 -15.03 14.07 -7.23
C ALA A 111 -15.89 14.11 -8.51
N GLY A 112 -16.82 13.15 -8.64
CA GLY A 112 -17.66 12.98 -9.83
C GLY A 112 -16.93 12.38 -11.05
N SER A 113 -15.77 11.76 -10.88
CA SER A 113 -15.16 10.88 -11.89
C SER A 113 -15.78 9.48 -11.87
N ALA A 114 -15.54 8.69 -12.93
CA ALA A 114 -15.96 7.30 -12.96
C ALA A 114 -15.25 6.49 -11.87
N ALA A 115 -13.95 6.73 -11.65
CA ALA A 115 -13.20 6.13 -10.55
C ALA A 115 -13.80 6.45 -9.17
N ALA A 116 -14.20 7.70 -8.91
CA ALA A 116 -14.82 8.08 -7.63
C ALA A 116 -16.11 7.30 -7.35
N ALA A 117 -16.95 7.08 -8.36
CA ALA A 117 -18.16 6.28 -8.22
C ALA A 117 -17.85 4.80 -7.93
N ALA A 118 -16.86 4.22 -8.62
CA ALA A 118 -16.47 2.82 -8.43
C ALA A 118 -15.90 2.53 -7.03
N ILE A 119 -15.16 3.49 -6.43
CA ILE A 119 -14.57 3.34 -5.09
C ILE A 119 -15.66 3.30 -4.01
N GLN A 120 -16.67 4.18 -4.09
CA GLN A 120 -17.75 4.26 -3.09
C GLN A 120 -18.60 2.98 -3.01
N HIS A 121 -18.73 2.24 -4.10
CA HIS A 121 -19.53 1.01 -4.13
C HIS A 121 -18.84 -0.22 -3.50
N SER A 122 -17.53 -0.14 -3.20
CA SER A 122 -16.79 -1.24 -2.58
C SER A 122 -16.90 -1.32 -1.05
N GLU A 123 -17.46 -0.30 -0.38
CA GLU A 123 -17.60 -0.26 1.10
C GLU A 123 -18.90 -0.91 1.63
N GLY A 124 -19.65 -1.65 0.80
CA GLY A 124 -20.95 -2.23 1.15
C GLY A 124 -20.96 -3.69 1.66
N GLY A 125 -19.82 -4.27 2.07
CA GLY A 125 -19.71 -5.70 2.42
C GLY A 125 -19.40 -5.98 3.89
N GLU A 126 -20.42 -6.44 4.63
CA GLU A 126 -20.39 -7.25 5.86
C GLU A 126 -19.74 -6.66 7.14
N GLY A 127 -20.51 -5.80 7.82
CA GLY A 127 -20.53 -5.71 9.29
C GLY A 127 -21.77 -6.42 9.84
N GLY A 128 -21.82 -7.74 9.73
CA GLY A 128 -22.93 -8.57 10.20
C GLY A 128 -22.61 -9.36 11.47
N GLY A 129 -23.18 -8.92 12.60
CA GLY A 129 -23.82 -9.81 13.58
C GLY A 129 -23.00 -10.40 14.76
N GLY A 130 -23.54 -10.15 15.96
CA GLY A 130 -23.26 -10.84 17.23
C GLY A 130 -22.97 -9.81 18.31
N GLY A 131 -23.86 -9.49 19.26
CA GLY A 131 -24.75 -10.36 20.02
C GLY A 131 -24.43 -10.10 21.48
#